data_AF-A0A813KZ39-F1
#
_entry.id   AF-A0A813KZ39-F1
#
_cell.length_a   1.000
_cell.length_b   1.000
_cell.length_c   1.000
_cell.angle_alpha   90.00
_cell.angle_beta   90.00
_cell.angle_gamma   90.00
#
_symmetry.space_group_name_H-M   'P 1'
#
loop_
_entity.id
_entity.type
_entity.pdbx_description
1 polymer ?
#
loop_
_entity_poly.entity_id
_entity_poly.type
_entity_poly.pdbx_seq_one_letter_code
_entity_poly.pdbx_strand_id
1 'polypeptide(L)'
;VAAHYELDPVDVLVEKLCKAQKLPLWFFHSRNDQMCPFELIEDLVRRLRSASRSEVHLTDFEDNWSKMGHCADRVSYWTAPGQKLWKGDELFAWLASQVGPGRLEAAERAVAAAKIV
;
A
#
# COMPACT_ATOMS: atom_id res chain seq x y z
N VAL A 1 3.61 -2.11 6.81
CA VAL A 1 3.39 -3.56 7.06
C VAL A 1 4.68 -4.28 7.48
N ALA A 2 5.88 -3.73 7.23
CA ALA A 2 7.18 -4.33 7.58
C ALA A 2 7.39 -4.70 9.07
N ALA A 3 6.84 -3.95 10.03
CA ALA A 3 7.09 -4.21 11.45
C ALA A 3 6.37 -5.46 12.02
N HIS A 4 5.51 -6.15 11.25
CA HIS A 4 4.68 -7.24 11.78
C HIS A 4 5.17 -8.65 11.45
N TYR A 5 6.22 -8.79 10.63
CA TYR A 5 6.73 -10.11 10.22
C TYR A 5 7.47 -10.88 11.32
N GLU A 6 7.95 -10.19 12.35
CA GLU A 6 8.76 -10.81 13.39
C GLU A 6 7.93 -11.43 14.53
N LEU A 7 6.65 -11.08 14.65
CA LEU A 7 5.83 -11.48 15.80
C LEU A 7 4.89 -12.65 15.50
N ASP A 8 4.44 -12.80 14.26
CA ASP A 8 3.57 -13.88 13.82
C ASP A 8 4.20 -14.66 12.65
N PRO A 9 4.09 -16.00 12.61
CA PRO A 9 4.40 -16.77 11.42
C PRO A 9 3.64 -16.22 10.20
N VAL A 10 4.28 -16.18 9.02
CA VAL A 10 3.70 -15.56 7.81
C VAL A 10 2.31 -16.13 7.46
N ASP A 11 2.09 -17.42 7.73
CA ASP A 11 0.81 -18.07 7.47
C ASP A 11 -0.31 -17.55 8.39
N VAL A 12 0.02 -17.23 9.64
CA VAL A 12 -0.92 -16.61 10.59
C VAL A 12 -1.28 -15.19 10.13
N LEU A 13 -0.31 -14.43 9.63
CA LEU A 13 -0.55 -13.11 9.06
C LEU A 13 -1.45 -13.18 7.82
N VAL A 14 -1.16 -14.10 6.89
CA VAL A 14 -1.99 -14.34 5.69
C VAL A 14 -3.42 -14.70 6.09
N GLU A 15 -3.58 -15.60 7.05
CA GLU A 15 -4.90 -15.98 7.56
C GLU A 15 -5.64 -14.77 8.14
N LYS A 16 -5.01 -13.99 9.01
CA LYS A 16 -5.60 -12.79 9.64
C LYS A 16 -6.05 -11.77 8.59
N LEU A 17 -5.23 -11.52 7.57
CA LEU A 17 -5.52 -10.55 6.51
C LEU A 17 -6.63 -11.03 5.57
N CYS A 18 -6.72 -12.33 5.30
CA CYS A 18 -7.66 -12.88 4.32
C CYS A 18 -8.99 -13.37 4.92
N LYS A 19 -9.02 -13.86 6.16
CA LYS A 19 -10.27 -14.35 6.80
C LYS A 19 -11.15 -13.22 7.32
N ALA A 20 -10.55 -12.21 7.93
CA ALA A 20 -11.31 -11.23 8.70
C ALA A 20 -12.09 -10.23 7.82
N GLN A 21 -11.67 -10.01 6.57
CA GLN A 21 -12.20 -8.95 5.73
C GLN A 21 -11.79 -9.08 4.26
N LYS A 22 -12.63 -8.55 3.35
CA LYS A 22 -12.30 -8.35 1.93
C LYS A 22 -11.55 -7.04 1.78
N LEU A 23 -10.26 -7.05 2.09
CA LEU A 23 -9.43 -5.86 1.93
C LEU A 23 -8.59 -5.94 0.66
N PRO A 24 -8.74 -4.96 -0.25
CA PRO A 24 -7.75 -4.75 -1.30
C PRO A 24 -6.45 -4.25 -0.66
N LEU A 25 -5.31 -4.77 -1.10
CA LEU A 25 -3.99 -4.45 -0.55
C LEU A 25 -3.04 -3.99 -1.66
N TRP A 26 -2.21 -2.99 -1.37
CA TRP A 26 -1.13 -2.56 -2.28
C TRP A 26 0.17 -2.39 -1.48
N PHE A 27 1.17 -3.20 -1.82
CA PHE A 27 2.51 -3.18 -1.24
C PHE A 27 3.47 -2.37 -2.11
N PHE A 28 4.36 -1.62 -1.48
CA PHE A 28 5.48 -0.93 -2.10
C PHE A 28 6.74 -1.36 -1.40
N HIS A 29 7.71 -1.92 -2.14
CA HIS A 29 8.96 -2.38 -1.55
C HIS A 29 10.13 -2.28 -2.52
N SER A 30 11.28 -1.86 -2.01
CA SER A 30 12.51 -1.74 -2.78
C SER A 30 13.26 -3.08 -2.84
N ARG A 31 13.86 -3.37 -4.00
CA ARG A 31 14.66 -4.59 -4.22
C ARG A 31 16.01 -4.54 -3.52
N ASN A 32 16.54 -3.34 -3.30
CA ASN A 32 17.82 -3.08 -2.64
C ASN A 32 17.69 -2.68 -1.15
N ASP A 33 16.55 -3.01 -0.51
CA ASP A 33 16.32 -2.74 0.90
C ASP A 33 17.23 -3.60 1.79
N GLN A 34 18.15 -2.94 2.50
CA GLN A 34 19.12 -3.60 3.38
C GLN A 34 18.56 -3.88 4.79
N MET A 35 17.41 -3.31 5.13
CA MET A 35 16.75 -3.45 6.43
C MET A 35 15.67 -4.52 6.40
N CYS A 36 14.95 -4.62 5.30
CA CYS A 36 13.85 -5.56 5.10
C CYS A 36 14.00 -6.24 3.72
N PRO A 37 14.54 -7.47 3.66
CA PRO A 37 14.79 -8.15 2.40
C PRO A 37 13.53 -8.29 1.53
N PHE A 38 13.67 -7.96 0.24
CA PHE A 38 12.57 -7.94 -0.71
C PHE A 38 11.87 -9.29 -0.86
N GLU A 39 12.64 -10.39 -0.78
CA GLU A 39 12.14 -11.76 -0.96
C GLU A 39 11.08 -12.13 0.08
N LEU A 40 11.16 -11.56 1.29
CA LEU A 40 10.17 -11.79 2.35
C LEU A 40 8.82 -11.16 1.99
N ILE A 41 8.84 -9.97 1.39
CA ILE A 41 7.62 -9.29 0.92
C ILE A 41 7.05 -10.00 -0.30
N GLU A 42 7.91 -10.41 -1.23
CA GLU A 42 7.50 -11.17 -2.40
C GLU A 42 6.79 -12.47 -2.01
N ASP A 43 7.34 -13.24 -1.06
CA ASP A 43 6.71 -14.47 -0.59
C ASP A 43 5.37 -14.19 0.12
N LEU A 44 5.29 -13.16 0.96
CA LEU A 44 4.00 -12.76 1.56
C LEU A 44 2.98 -12.44 0.47
N VAL A 45 3.31 -11.56 -0.48
CA VAL A 45 2.39 -11.12 -1.52
C VAL A 45 1.92 -12.30 -2.36
N ARG A 46 2.81 -13.23 -2.68
CA ARG A 46 2.48 -14.48 -3.38
C ARG A 46 1.45 -15.30 -2.59
N ARG A 47 1.64 -15.48 -1.29
CA ARG A 47 0.69 -16.20 -0.43
C ARG A 47 -0.65 -15.47 -0.30
N LEU A 48 -0.63 -14.15 -0.14
CA LEU A 48 -1.83 -13.32 -0.09
C LEU A 48 -2.63 -13.38 -1.40
N ARG A 49 -1.97 -13.32 -2.56
CA ARG A 49 -2.65 -13.46 -3.86
C ARG A 49 -3.36 -14.80 -4.02
N SER A 50 -2.77 -15.87 -3.50
CA SER A 50 -3.40 -17.21 -3.53
C SER A 50 -4.56 -17.37 -2.55
N ALA A 51 -4.55 -16.64 -1.42
CA ALA A 51 -5.51 -16.80 -0.33
C ALA A 51 -6.61 -15.73 -0.30
N SER A 52 -6.35 -14.54 -0.84
CA SER A 52 -7.23 -13.37 -0.75
C SER A 52 -8.43 -13.49 -1.68
N ARG A 53 -9.56 -12.93 -1.25
CA ARG A 53 -10.77 -12.73 -2.06
C ARG A 53 -10.83 -11.34 -2.69
N SER A 54 -9.77 -10.56 -2.53
CA SER A 54 -9.63 -9.17 -2.97
C SER A 54 -8.28 -8.98 -3.64
N GLU A 55 -8.15 -7.89 -4.39
CA GLU A 55 -6.95 -7.57 -5.16
C GLU A 55 -5.73 -7.34 -4.26
N VAL A 56 -4.57 -7.86 -4.68
CA VAL A 56 -3.29 -7.69 -3.98
C VAL A 56 -2.23 -7.24 -4.98
N HIS A 57 -1.84 -5.98 -4.89
CA HIS A 57 -0.79 -5.35 -5.70
C HIS A 57 0.56 -5.36 -5.00
N LEU A 58 1.62 -5.42 -5.79
CA LEU A 58 2.98 -5.15 -5.36
C LEU A 58 3.63 -4.28 -6.42
N THR A 59 4.16 -3.15 -6.00
CA THR A 59 5.05 -2.31 -6.78
C THR A 59 6.45 -2.46 -6.20
N ASP A 60 7.34 -3.04 -7.02
CA ASP A 60 8.76 -3.09 -6.72
C ASP A 60 9.52 -1.96 -7.42
N PHE A 61 10.69 -1.60 -6.87
CA PHE A 61 11.54 -0.53 -7.39
C PHE A 61 12.97 -0.66 -6.85
N GLU A 62 13.90 0.12 -7.41
CA GLU A 62 15.23 0.35 -6.84
C GLU A 62 15.22 1.68 -6.09
N ASP A 63 15.49 1.68 -4.77
CA ASP A 63 15.56 2.91 -3.98
C ASP A 63 16.93 3.55 -4.14
N ASN A 64 16.97 4.72 -4.80
CA ASN A 64 18.15 5.56 -4.95
C ASN A 64 18.08 6.85 -4.12
N TRP A 65 17.06 6.98 -3.26
CA TRP A 65 16.83 8.14 -2.40
C TRP A 65 17.39 7.95 -0.99
N SER A 66 17.48 6.71 -0.51
CA SER A 66 18.06 6.39 0.79
C SER A 66 19.32 5.55 0.70
N LYS A 67 20.21 5.70 1.68
CA LYS A 67 21.46 4.93 1.75
C LYS A 67 21.23 3.44 2.03
N MET A 68 20.10 3.10 2.66
CA MET A 68 19.77 1.74 3.06
C MET A 68 18.74 1.08 2.14
N GLY A 69 18.32 1.78 1.07
CA GLY A 69 17.30 1.29 0.17
C GLY A 69 15.92 1.12 0.82
N HIS A 70 15.56 1.91 1.85
CA HIS A 70 14.35 1.75 2.66
C HIS A 70 13.39 2.97 2.60
N CYS A 71 13.25 3.62 1.44
CA CYS A 71 12.38 4.81 1.26
C CYS A 71 11.25 4.58 0.25
N ALA A 72 10.20 3.86 0.68
CA ALA A 72 9.01 3.61 -0.14
C ALA A 72 8.12 4.83 -0.35
N ASP A 73 8.22 5.84 0.52
CA ASP A 73 7.36 7.02 0.50
C ASP A 73 7.47 7.78 -0.83
N ARG A 74 8.68 7.91 -1.37
CA ARG A 74 8.97 8.62 -2.65
C ARG A 74 8.28 8.00 -3.86
N VAL A 75 8.04 6.69 -3.81
CA VAL A 75 7.33 5.97 -4.89
C VAL A 75 5.83 6.01 -4.64
N SER A 76 5.43 5.78 -3.38
CA SER A 76 4.03 5.56 -3.02
C SER A 76 3.20 6.84 -2.94
N TYR A 77 3.68 7.91 -2.30
CA TYR A 77 2.83 9.10 -2.08
C TYR A 77 3.57 10.44 -1.96
N TRP A 78 4.89 10.44 -1.80
CA TRP A 78 5.66 11.66 -1.59
C TRP A 78 6.10 12.28 -2.91
N THR A 79 5.75 13.56 -3.08
CA THR A 79 6.16 14.43 -4.17
C THR A 79 7.00 15.60 -3.64
N ALA A 80 8.00 16.03 -4.41
CA ALA A 80 8.68 17.31 -4.24
C ALA A 80 8.26 18.29 -5.36
N PRO A 81 8.29 19.62 -5.14
CA PRO A 81 7.99 20.59 -6.19
C PRO A 81 8.78 20.32 -7.47
N GLY A 82 8.07 20.17 -8.59
CA GLY A 82 8.67 19.89 -9.90
C GLY A 82 8.94 18.41 -10.20
N GLN A 83 8.61 17.48 -9.30
CA GLN A 83 8.70 16.04 -9.57
C GLN A 83 7.33 15.43 -9.89
N LYS A 84 7.29 14.57 -10.90
CA LYS A 84 6.11 13.73 -11.20
C LYS A 84 6.02 12.63 -10.14
N LEU A 85 4.82 12.43 -9.58
CA LEU A 85 4.51 11.28 -8.74
C LEU A 85 4.73 10.00 -9.56
N TRP A 86 5.54 9.08 -9.04
CA TRP A 86 5.78 7.81 -9.74
C TRP A 86 4.54 6.93 -9.73
N LYS A 87 4.05 6.59 -8.54
CA LYS A 87 2.80 5.83 -8.35
C LYS A 87 1.75 6.54 -7.52
N GLY A 88 2.04 7.73 -6.98
CA GLY A 88 1.10 8.47 -6.14
C GLY A 88 -0.27 8.71 -6.79
N ASP A 89 -0.31 9.16 -8.05
CA ASP A 89 -1.58 9.39 -8.75
C ASP A 89 -2.39 8.09 -8.92
N GLU A 90 -1.71 6.99 -9.30
CA GLU A 90 -2.32 5.66 -9.43
C GLU A 90 -2.81 5.13 -8.07
N LEU A 91 -2.01 5.30 -7.01
CA LEU A 91 -2.33 4.89 -5.66
C LEU A 91 -3.58 5.61 -5.16
N PHE A 92 -3.64 6.94 -5.30
CA PHE A 92 -4.78 7.72 -4.84
C PHE A 92 -6.03 7.44 -5.68
N ALA A 93 -5.91 7.27 -7.00
CA ALA A 93 -7.02 6.86 -7.85
C ALA A 93 -7.56 5.47 -7.45
N TRP A 94 -6.66 4.53 -7.14
CA TRP A 94 -7.04 3.21 -6.67
C TRP A 94 -7.67 3.26 -5.28
N LEU A 95 -7.12 4.02 -4.32
CA LEU A 95 -7.71 4.19 -3.00
C LEU A 95 -9.12 4.79 -3.09
N ALA A 96 -9.30 5.81 -3.94
CA ALA A 96 -10.60 6.41 -4.20
C ALA A 96 -11.59 5.41 -4.80
N SER A 97 -11.16 4.51 -5.68
CA SER A 97 -12.03 3.48 -6.26
C SER A 97 -12.41 2.36 -5.28
N GLN A 98 -11.67 2.19 -4.18
CA GLN A 98 -12.05 1.24 -3.11
C GLN A 98 -13.21 1.75 -2.26
N VAL A 99 -13.49 3.06 -2.30
CA VAL A 99 -14.62 3.68 -1.63
C VAL A 99 -15.84 3.50 -2.52
N GLY A 100 -16.78 2.62 -2.13
CA GLY A 100 -17.97 2.34 -2.94
C GLY A 100 -18.71 3.61 -3.37
N PRO A 101 -19.40 3.61 -4.53
CA PRO A 101 -19.86 4.82 -5.23
C PRO A 101 -20.65 5.83 -4.38
N GLY A 102 -21.33 5.40 -3.31
CA GLY A 102 -22.08 6.29 -2.42
C GLY A 102 -21.26 7.01 -1.33
N ARG A 103 -19.99 6.64 -1.09
CA ARG A 103 -19.18 7.23 0.00
C ARG A 103 -18.30 8.41 -0.45
N LEU A 104 -17.92 8.48 -1.73
CA LEU A 104 -17.20 9.65 -2.26
C LEU A 104 -18.11 10.89 -2.22
N GLU A 105 -19.35 10.76 -2.71
CA GLU A 105 -20.32 11.85 -2.64
C GLU A 105 -20.61 12.30 -1.20
N ALA A 106 -20.66 11.36 -0.25
CA ALA A 106 -20.86 11.69 1.16
C ALA A 106 -19.66 12.44 1.76
N ALA A 107 -18.43 12.04 1.39
CA ALA A 107 -17.21 12.73 1.81
C ALA A 107 -17.10 14.13 1.19
N GLU A 108 -17.39 14.28 -0.10
CA GLU A 108 -17.40 15.58 -0.80
C GLU A 108 -18.44 16.54 -0.20
N ARG A 109 -19.65 16.05 0.09
CA ARG A 109 -20.70 16.84 0.77
C ARG A 109 -20.28 17.26 2.19
N ALA A 110 -19.64 16.38 2.95
CA ALA A 110 -19.15 16.70 4.29
C ALA A 110 -18.05 17.78 4.26
N VAL A 111 -17.13 17.71 3.30
CA VAL A 111 -16.08 18.73 3.10
C VAL A 111 -16.67 20.07 2.65
N ALA A 112 -17.68 20.06 1.77
CA ALA A 112 -18.37 21.27 1.35
C ALA A 112 -19.13 21.94 2.52
N ALA A 113 -19.81 21.15 3.35
CA ALA A 113 -20.51 21.65 4.54
C ALA A 113 -19.56 22.25 5.59
N ALA A 114 -18.36 21.68 5.74
CA ALA A 114 -17.35 22.17 6.68
C ALA A 114 -16.67 23.49 6.25
N LYS A 115 -16.76 23.88 4.98
CA LYS A 115 -16.21 25.15 4.46
C LYS A 115 -17.19 26.34 4.58
N ILE A 116 -18.42 26.11 5.02
CA ILE A 116 -19.47 27.13 5.16
C ILE A 116 -19.57 27.65 6.61
N VAL A 117 -18.75 27.14 7.53
CA VAL A 117 -18.70 27.57 8.95
C VAL A 117 -17.48 28.44 9.21
#